data_AF-A0A7V6MNL3-F1
#
_entry.id   AF-A0A7V6MNL3-F1
#
_cell.length_a   1.000
_cell.length_b   1.000
_cell.length_c   1.000
_cell.angle_alpha   90.00
_cell.angle_beta   90.00
_cell.angle_gamma   90.00
#
_symmetry.space_group_name_H-M   'P 1'
#
loop_
_entity.id
_entity.type
_entity.pdbx_description
1 polymer ?
#
loop_
_entity_poly.entity_id
_entity_poly.type
_entity_poly.pdbx_seq_one_letter_code
_entity_poly.pdbx_strand_id
1 'polypeptide(L)'
;MKNYILLFVGLMLFVSCENEDIQSNPKLCSDEYFYYSGGSKTFLKHSLNEVWIVFKQSDLTGELAKSILEKYSFISTDNISSDSFSGKTLAIINENCNCSDFKNYLEELNKDNEISSATPVFYLSDVDPMSYWILLSEVLTKNDNERITESEFVEYAETLNLELIESNYSTQHFKVKDVETGFEALEIANEIYESGKAQYSHPNFIAHMTLF
;
A
#
# COMPACT_ATOMS: atom_id res chain seq x y z
N MET A 1 -43.62 -24.58 55.06
CA MET A 1 -42.85 -23.32 55.03
C MET A 1 -41.69 -23.50 54.06
N LYS A 2 -41.66 -22.70 52.98
CA LYS A 2 -40.52 -22.28 52.13
C LYS A 2 -39.54 -23.40 51.70
N ASN A 3 -39.62 -23.97 50.49
CA ASN A 3 -39.16 -23.46 49.18
C ASN A 3 -37.86 -22.65 49.22
N TYR A 4 -37.06 -22.78 48.15
CA TYR A 4 -35.68 -22.29 47.90
C TYR A 4 -34.60 -23.25 48.45
N ILE A 5 -33.62 -23.76 47.70
CA ILE A 5 -32.88 -23.17 46.57
C ILE A 5 -32.52 -24.27 45.56
N LEU A 6 -33.17 -24.20 44.40
CA LEU A 6 -32.71 -24.75 43.12
C LEU A 6 -31.59 -23.83 42.59
N LEU A 7 -30.80 -24.33 41.64
CA LEU A 7 -29.78 -23.65 40.81
C LEU A 7 -28.38 -23.47 41.43
N PHE A 8 -27.53 -24.47 41.20
CA PHE A 8 -26.07 -24.31 41.23
C PHE A 8 -25.41 -24.86 39.94
N VAL A 9 -26.09 -24.75 38.79
CA VAL A 9 -25.61 -25.29 37.49
C VAL A 9 -25.74 -24.27 36.33
N GLY A 10 -25.79 -22.96 36.61
CA GLY A 10 -26.22 -21.99 35.60
C GLY A 10 -25.41 -20.70 35.50
N LEU A 11 -24.09 -20.71 35.72
CA LEU A 11 -23.31 -19.46 35.62
C LEU A 11 -21.84 -19.66 35.23
N MET A 12 -21.58 -20.50 34.22
CA MET A 12 -20.23 -20.69 33.64
C MET A 12 -20.19 -20.54 32.11
N LEU A 13 -21.23 -19.94 31.49
CA LEU A 13 -21.33 -19.91 30.01
C LEU A 13 -21.42 -18.53 29.35
N PHE A 14 -21.04 -17.44 30.00
CA PHE A 14 -21.01 -16.12 29.32
C PHE A 14 -19.85 -15.23 29.75
N VAL A 15 -18.62 -15.79 29.80
CA VAL A 15 -17.43 -14.97 29.52
C VAL A 15 -16.95 -15.39 28.13
N SER A 16 -17.81 -15.16 27.13
CA SER A 16 -17.31 -14.92 25.79
C SER A 16 -16.75 -13.50 25.87
N CYS A 17 -15.44 -13.37 26.07
CA CYS A 17 -14.77 -12.18 25.58
C CYS A 17 -15.00 -12.21 24.07
N GLU A 18 -16.02 -11.49 23.59
CA GLU A 18 -15.88 -10.86 22.28
C GLU A 18 -14.59 -10.08 22.38
N ASN A 19 -13.55 -10.56 21.72
CA ASN A 19 -12.56 -9.63 21.20
C ASN A 19 -13.39 -8.72 20.29
N GLU A 20 -13.85 -7.60 20.83
CA GLU A 20 -14.09 -6.43 20.01
C GLU A 20 -12.73 -6.21 19.33
N ASP A 21 -12.59 -6.76 18.13
CA ASP A 21 -11.62 -6.28 17.18
C ASP A 21 -11.99 -4.81 17.02
N ILE A 22 -11.36 -3.96 17.82
CA ILE A 22 -11.35 -2.52 17.62
C ILE A 22 -10.54 -2.38 16.34
N GLN A 23 -11.21 -2.59 15.21
CA GLN A 23 -10.76 -2.20 13.91
C GLN A 23 -10.81 -0.67 13.95
N SER A 24 -9.81 -0.08 14.59
CA SER A 24 -9.68 1.36 14.69
C SER A 24 -9.58 1.85 13.27
N ASN A 25 -10.54 2.66 12.84
CA ASN A 25 -10.49 3.29 11.52
C ASN A 25 -9.08 3.84 11.28
N PRO A 26 -8.46 3.55 10.13
CA PRO A 26 -7.10 3.97 9.83
C PRO A 26 -7.04 5.49 9.93
N LYS A 27 -5.99 6.00 10.55
CA LYS A 27 -5.80 7.43 10.69
C LYS A 27 -5.30 7.95 9.36
N LEU A 28 -6.11 8.74 8.65
CA LEU A 28 -5.75 9.21 7.31
C LEU A 28 -5.00 10.54 7.37
N CYS A 29 -4.05 10.72 6.45
CA CYS A 29 -3.42 12.00 6.21
C CYS A 29 -4.44 12.99 5.62
N SER A 30 -4.32 14.27 5.98
CA SER A 30 -5.16 15.35 5.45
C SER A 30 -4.79 15.78 4.02
N ASP A 31 -3.57 15.48 3.58
CA ASP A 31 -3.12 15.79 2.23
C ASP A 31 -3.85 14.89 1.22
N GLU A 32 -4.39 15.51 0.18
CA GLU A 32 -5.07 14.80 -0.90
C GLU A 32 -4.07 14.46 -2.00
N TYR A 33 -4.03 13.19 -2.36
CA TYR A 33 -3.33 12.68 -3.53
C TYR A 33 -4.35 12.39 -4.62
N PHE A 34 -3.91 12.24 -5.86
CA PHE A 34 -4.81 11.85 -6.93
C PHE A 34 -4.10 11.05 -8.00
N TYR A 35 -4.88 10.30 -8.78
CA TYR A 35 -4.45 9.72 -10.04
C TYR A 35 -5.52 9.92 -11.11
N TYR A 36 -5.14 9.79 -12.38
CA TYR A 36 -6.10 9.83 -13.48
C TYR A 36 -6.65 8.43 -13.79
N SER A 37 -7.97 8.32 -13.83
CA SER A 37 -8.69 7.11 -14.26
C SER A 37 -9.81 7.50 -15.22
N GLY A 38 -9.83 6.91 -16.42
CA GLY A 38 -10.87 7.20 -17.42
C GLY A 38 -10.98 8.69 -17.78
N GLY A 39 -9.88 9.44 -17.69
CA GLY A 39 -9.84 10.90 -17.94
C GLY A 39 -10.32 11.78 -16.79
N SER A 40 -10.64 11.21 -15.63
CA SER A 40 -11.04 11.96 -14.43
C SER A 40 -10.02 11.80 -13.30
N LYS A 41 -9.92 12.80 -12.44
CA LYS A 41 -9.12 12.70 -11.20
C LYS A 41 -9.88 11.87 -10.17
N THR A 42 -9.22 10.84 -9.65
CA THR A 42 -9.66 10.10 -8.47
C THR A 42 -8.78 10.50 -7.30
N PHE A 43 -9.39 11.01 -6.24
CA PHE A 43 -8.67 11.46 -5.05
C PHE A 43 -8.44 10.31 -4.07
N LEU A 44 -7.29 10.34 -3.42
CA LEU A 44 -6.78 9.33 -2.50
C LEU A 44 -6.29 10.00 -1.22
N LYS A 45 -6.47 9.32 -0.09
CA LYS A 45 -5.81 9.66 1.18
C LYS A 45 -5.04 8.46 1.66
N HIS A 46 -3.79 8.64 2.11
CA HIS A 46 -3.03 7.52 2.67
C HIS A 46 -3.25 7.37 4.17
N SER A 47 -3.11 6.13 4.62
CA SER A 47 -2.96 5.75 6.01
C SER A 47 -1.71 6.39 6.60
N LEU A 48 -1.79 6.78 7.87
CA LEU A 48 -0.66 7.21 8.69
C LEU A 48 -0.07 6.05 9.50
N ASN A 49 -0.73 4.89 9.51
CA ASN A 49 -0.34 3.77 10.36
C ASN A 49 -0.05 2.49 9.57
N GLU A 50 -0.20 2.47 8.24
CA GLU A 50 -0.01 1.28 7.42
C GLU A 50 0.97 1.54 6.28
N VAL A 51 1.92 0.61 6.12
CA VAL A 51 2.92 0.63 5.06
C VAL A 51 2.96 -0.73 4.40
N TRP A 52 2.94 -0.75 3.07
CA TRP A 52 3.18 -1.95 2.30
C TRP A 52 4.67 -2.06 1.97
N ILE A 53 5.30 -3.16 2.37
CA ILE A 53 6.74 -3.36 2.20
C ILE A 53 6.97 -4.55 1.29
N VAL A 54 7.77 -4.35 0.24
CA VAL A 54 8.29 -5.38 -0.64
C VAL A 54 9.77 -5.57 -0.32
N PHE A 55 10.17 -6.79 0.00
CA PHE A 55 11.54 -7.15 0.32
C PHE A 55 12.31 -7.62 -0.92
N LYS A 56 13.65 -7.49 -0.90
CA LYS A 56 14.49 -7.96 -2.01
C LYS A 56 14.73 -9.47 -2.00
N GLN A 57 14.55 -10.11 -0.85
CA GLN A 57 14.78 -11.54 -0.67
C GLN A 57 13.64 -12.35 -1.32
N SER A 58 14.00 -13.33 -2.15
CA SER A 58 13.04 -14.20 -2.83
C SER A 58 12.48 -15.32 -1.94
N ASP A 59 13.16 -15.63 -0.84
CA ASP A 59 12.85 -16.66 0.15
C ASP A 59 12.40 -16.06 1.50
N LEU A 60 11.70 -14.92 1.46
CA LEU A 60 11.24 -14.23 2.65
C LEU A 60 10.34 -15.13 3.53
N THR A 61 10.75 -15.28 4.79
CA THR A 61 9.92 -15.86 5.87
C THR A 61 9.44 -14.75 6.80
N GLY A 62 8.37 -15.01 7.58
CA GLY A 62 7.90 -14.04 8.57
C GLY A 62 8.94 -13.70 9.63
N GLU A 63 9.78 -14.67 10.04
CA GLU A 63 10.90 -14.43 10.96
C GLU A 63 11.96 -13.50 10.36
N LEU A 64 12.29 -13.69 9.07
CA LEU A 64 13.23 -12.82 8.36
C LEU A 64 12.66 -11.41 8.19
N ALA A 65 11.40 -11.29 7.77
CA ALA A 65 10.71 -10.01 7.66
C ALA A 65 10.71 -9.25 9.00
N LYS A 66 10.40 -9.97 10.10
CA LYS A 66 10.47 -9.44 11.46
C LYS A 66 11.89 -8.98 11.81
N SER A 67 12.89 -9.82 11.59
CA SER A 67 14.30 -9.47 11.84
C SER A 67 14.76 -8.21 11.08
N ILE A 68 14.28 -8.01 9.84
CA ILE A 68 14.59 -6.80 9.07
C ILE A 68 13.89 -5.58 9.69
N LEU A 69 12.61 -5.73 10.04
CA LEU A 69 11.78 -4.62 10.52
C LEU A 69 12.03 -4.23 12.00
N GLU A 70 12.59 -5.11 12.82
CA GLU A 70 12.98 -4.83 14.21
C GLU A 70 14.05 -3.73 14.33
N LYS A 71 14.74 -3.38 13.24
CA LYS A 71 15.66 -2.23 13.18
C LYS A 71 14.96 -0.89 13.38
N TYR A 72 13.66 -0.81 13.10
CA TYR A 72 12.88 0.42 13.10
C TYR A 72 11.96 0.49 14.30
N SER A 73 12.24 1.39 15.24
CA SER A 73 11.45 1.53 16.47
C SER A 73 10.00 1.93 16.23
N PHE A 74 9.71 2.56 15.09
CA PHE A 74 8.37 3.01 14.74
C PHE A 74 7.48 1.89 14.17
N ILE A 75 8.02 0.72 13.80
CA ILE A 75 7.26 -0.42 13.25
C ILE A 75 6.86 -1.38 14.36
N SER A 76 5.58 -1.76 14.40
CA SER A 76 5.09 -2.88 15.21
C SER A 76 5.36 -4.20 14.51
N THR A 77 6.17 -5.05 15.13
CA THR A 77 6.49 -6.38 14.62
C THR A 77 5.63 -7.51 15.21
N ASP A 78 4.74 -7.18 16.15
CA ASP A 78 3.93 -8.17 16.87
C ASP A 78 2.89 -8.84 15.97
N ASN A 79 2.45 -8.14 14.92
CA ASN A 79 1.41 -8.58 13.99
C ASN A 79 1.96 -9.11 12.65
N ILE A 80 3.28 -9.21 12.48
CA ILE A 80 3.87 -9.77 11.26
C ILE A 80 3.66 -11.29 11.31
N SER A 81 2.69 -11.79 10.54
CA SER A 81 2.39 -13.22 10.47
C SER A 81 3.57 -14.01 9.91
N SER A 82 3.76 -15.24 10.38
CA SER A 82 4.71 -16.22 9.81
C SER A 82 4.46 -16.53 8.34
N ASP A 83 3.22 -16.31 7.88
CA ASP A 83 2.76 -16.59 6.51
C ASP A 83 3.03 -15.38 5.61
N SER A 84 4.30 -15.01 5.48
CA SER A 84 4.75 -14.00 4.52
C SER A 84 4.58 -14.53 3.10
N PHE A 85 3.44 -14.27 2.47
CA PHE A 85 3.23 -14.58 1.06
C PHE A 85 4.12 -13.67 0.20
N SER A 86 4.94 -14.28 -0.65
CA SER A 86 5.51 -13.65 -1.86
C SER A 86 6.46 -12.45 -1.68
N GLY A 87 7.24 -12.40 -0.60
CA GLY A 87 8.25 -11.33 -0.42
C GLY A 87 7.66 -9.97 -0.04
N LYS A 88 6.43 -9.94 0.48
CA LYS A 88 5.68 -8.71 0.78
C LYS A 88 5.05 -8.79 2.15
N THR A 89 4.87 -7.66 2.82
CA THR A 89 4.13 -7.58 4.08
C THR A 89 3.41 -6.24 4.23
N LEU A 90 2.30 -6.26 4.96
CA LEU A 90 1.68 -5.06 5.50
C LEU A 90 2.26 -4.83 6.91
N ALA A 91 2.96 -3.71 7.10
CA ALA A 91 3.53 -3.31 8.38
C ALA A 91 2.71 -2.20 9.02
N ILE A 92 2.63 -2.20 10.35
CA ILE A 92 1.90 -1.19 11.12
C ILE A 92 2.91 -0.25 11.79
N ILE A 93 2.71 1.06 11.64
CA ILE A 93 3.46 2.08 12.39
C ILE A 93 2.76 2.28 13.74
N ASN A 94 3.50 2.11 14.83
CA ASN A 94 2.98 2.17 16.21
C ASN A 94 3.14 3.55 16.86
N GLU A 95 3.36 4.58 16.06
CA GLU A 95 3.57 5.95 16.52
C GLU A 95 2.45 6.85 16.03
N ASN A 96 2.05 7.81 16.88
CA ASN A 96 1.11 8.84 16.46
C ASN A 96 1.84 9.86 15.59
N CYS A 97 1.87 9.63 14.29
CA CYS A 97 2.59 10.46 13.34
C CYS A 97 1.64 11.44 12.59
N ASN A 98 2.21 12.50 12.04
CA ASN A 98 1.57 13.36 11.05
C ASN A 98 2.00 12.97 9.62
N CYS A 99 1.45 13.63 8.59
CA CYS A 99 1.77 13.33 7.19
C CYS A 99 3.28 13.45 6.85
N SER A 100 3.97 14.43 7.44
CA SER A 100 5.40 14.63 7.22
C SER A 100 6.24 13.55 7.90
N ASP A 101 5.88 13.18 9.13
CA ASP A 101 6.57 12.13 9.88
C ASP A 101 6.43 10.78 9.13
N PHE A 102 5.23 10.47 8.64
CA PHE A 102 4.98 9.28 7.85
C PHE A 102 5.83 9.21 6.57
N LYS A 103 5.97 10.33 5.84
CA LYS A 103 6.86 10.42 4.67
C LYS A 103 8.32 10.13 5.05
N ASN A 104 8.80 10.69 6.16
CA ASN A 104 10.15 10.44 6.64
C ASN A 104 10.37 8.95 6.96
N TYR A 105 9.37 8.26 7.53
CA TYR A 105 9.46 6.82 7.78
C TYR A 105 9.52 6.00 6.50
N LEU A 106 8.74 6.35 5.47
CA LEU A 106 8.85 5.70 4.16
C LEU A 106 10.24 5.90 3.55
N GLU A 107 10.78 7.11 3.61
CA GLU A 107 12.14 7.39 3.14
C GLU A 107 13.20 6.61 3.92
N GLU A 108 13.03 6.42 5.23
CA GLU A 108 13.94 5.65 6.05
C GLU A 108 13.91 4.16 5.69
N LEU A 109 12.72 3.60 5.48
CA LEU A 109 12.54 2.21 5.04
C LEU A 109 13.13 2.00 3.63
N ASN A 110 12.88 2.92 2.70
CA ASN A 110 13.34 2.83 1.31
C ASN A 110 14.86 2.98 1.15
N LYS A 111 15.57 3.49 2.17
CA LYS A 111 17.04 3.53 2.19
C LYS A 111 17.67 2.19 2.57
N ASP A 112 16.92 1.24 3.13
CA ASP A 112 17.47 -0.05 3.56
C ASP A 112 17.67 -0.98 2.36
N ASN A 113 18.85 -1.62 2.35
CA ASN A 113 19.27 -2.43 1.23
C ASN A 113 18.52 -3.78 1.14
N GLU A 114 17.82 -4.19 2.18
CA GLU A 114 16.97 -5.39 2.24
C GLU A 114 15.54 -5.11 1.77
N ILE A 115 15.11 -3.85 1.79
CA ILE A 115 13.80 -3.41 1.31
C ILE A 115 13.91 -3.02 -0.17
N SER A 116 13.00 -3.54 -1.00
CA SER A 116 12.85 -3.14 -2.40
C SER A 116 11.98 -1.91 -2.55
N SER A 117 10.89 -1.83 -1.78
CA SER A 117 10.06 -0.63 -1.68
C SER A 117 9.19 -0.68 -0.43
N ALA A 118 8.94 0.49 0.13
CA ALA A 118 7.94 0.78 1.15
C ALA A 118 7.01 1.85 0.58
N THR A 119 5.72 1.52 0.46
CA THR A 119 4.70 2.38 -0.15
C THR A 119 3.51 2.58 0.79
N PRO A 120 2.79 3.71 0.66
CA PRO A 120 1.58 3.96 1.43
C PRO A 120 0.43 3.03 1.05
N VAL A 121 -0.45 2.78 2.02
CA VAL A 121 -1.80 2.25 1.78
C VAL A 121 -2.78 3.40 1.64
N PHE A 122 -3.57 3.42 0.56
CA PHE A 122 -4.54 4.46 0.24
C PHE A 122 -5.99 4.03 0.49
N TYR A 123 -6.81 5.03 0.76
CA TYR A 123 -8.25 4.94 0.94
C TYR A 123 -8.95 5.95 0.03
N LEU A 124 -10.11 5.54 -0.50
CA LEU A 124 -10.96 6.42 -1.32
C LEU A 124 -11.87 7.32 -0.47
N SER A 125 -12.10 6.94 0.79
CA SER A 125 -13.07 7.59 1.66
C SER A 125 -12.79 7.32 3.12
N ASP A 126 -13.05 8.33 3.97
CA ASP A 126 -12.92 8.22 5.43
C ASP A 126 -14.01 7.33 6.06
N VAL A 127 -15.07 6.99 5.30
CA VAL A 127 -16.24 6.25 5.79
C VAL A 127 -16.24 4.76 5.44
N ASP A 128 -15.27 4.29 4.63
CA ASP A 128 -15.11 2.88 4.29
C ASP A 128 -13.68 2.40 4.58
N PRO A 129 -13.36 2.11 5.86
CA PRO A 129 -12.03 1.68 6.27
C PRO A 129 -11.69 0.26 5.81
N MET A 130 -12.65 -0.46 5.22
CA MET A 130 -12.48 -1.85 4.76
C MET A 130 -12.05 -1.92 3.30
N SER A 131 -12.22 -0.84 2.54
CA SER A 131 -11.81 -0.75 1.15
C SER A 131 -10.54 0.08 1.00
N TYR A 132 -9.43 -0.59 0.72
CA TYR A 132 -8.11 0.03 0.63
C TYR A 132 -7.35 -0.40 -0.62
N TRP A 133 -6.40 0.45 -0.99
CA TRP A 133 -5.64 0.39 -2.23
C TRP A 133 -4.16 0.43 -1.88
N ILE A 134 -3.46 -0.68 -2.09
CA ILE A 134 -2.01 -0.73 -1.91
C ILE A 134 -1.35 -0.19 -3.18
N LEU A 135 -0.60 0.90 -3.07
CA LEU A 135 0.19 1.42 -4.19
C LEU A 135 1.36 0.49 -4.46
N LEU A 136 1.44 -0.04 -5.68
CA LEU A 136 2.63 -0.74 -6.15
C LEU A 136 3.61 0.25 -6.77
N SER A 137 4.90 -0.04 -6.71
CA SER A 137 5.96 0.73 -7.37
C SER A 137 6.00 0.46 -8.89
N GLU A 138 4.83 0.52 -9.53
CA GLU A 138 4.61 0.13 -10.92
C GLU A 138 3.63 1.09 -11.60
N VAL A 139 3.84 1.31 -12.90
CA VAL A 139 3.03 2.22 -13.73
C VAL A 139 2.56 1.47 -14.97
N LEU A 140 1.28 1.60 -15.30
CA LEU A 140 0.65 1.04 -16.48
C LEU A 140 0.28 2.17 -17.44
N THR A 141 0.70 2.06 -18.69
CA THR A 141 0.51 3.13 -19.68
C THR A 141 0.09 2.59 -21.03
N LYS A 142 -0.47 3.48 -21.84
CA LYS A 142 -0.55 3.31 -23.28
C LYS A 142 -0.12 4.60 -23.96
N ASN A 143 0.99 4.54 -24.68
CA ASN A 143 1.49 5.69 -25.43
C ASN A 143 0.47 6.18 -26.49
N ASP A 144 0.49 7.48 -26.77
CA ASP A 144 -0.28 8.06 -27.86
C ASP A 144 0.51 7.97 -29.17
N ASN A 145 0.19 6.95 -29.98
CA ASN A 145 0.84 6.68 -31.26
C ASN A 145 0.76 7.83 -32.28
N GLU A 146 -0.14 8.80 -32.09
CA GLU A 146 -0.19 10.00 -32.94
C GLU A 146 0.89 11.03 -32.56
N ARG A 147 1.45 10.92 -31.36
CA ARG A 147 2.38 11.90 -30.78
C ARG A 147 3.78 11.34 -30.55
N ILE A 148 3.90 10.07 -30.21
CA ILE A 148 5.15 9.42 -29.85
C ILE A 148 5.11 7.93 -30.20
N THR A 149 6.18 7.43 -30.82
CA THR A 149 6.28 5.98 -31.07
C THR A 149 6.50 5.22 -29.76
N GLU A 150 6.22 3.93 -29.75
CA GLU A 150 6.42 3.10 -28.55
C GLU A 150 7.88 3.11 -28.08
N SER A 151 8.84 3.03 -29.01
CA SER A 151 10.28 3.07 -28.66
C SER A 151 10.67 4.40 -28.01
N GLU A 152 10.26 5.52 -28.60
CA GLU A 152 10.52 6.86 -28.03
C GLU A 152 9.81 7.05 -26.69
N PHE A 153 8.63 6.45 -26.52
CA PHE A 153 7.90 6.50 -25.25
C PHE A 153 8.60 5.70 -24.15
N VAL A 154 9.13 4.51 -24.47
CA VAL A 154 9.92 3.72 -23.52
C VAL A 154 11.19 4.49 -23.12
N GLU A 155 11.92 5.07 -24.07
CA GLU A 155 13.08 5.91 -23.77
C GLU A 155 12.71 7.11 -22.88
N TYR A 156 11.58 7.77 -23.15
CA TYR A 156 11.06 8.84 -22.30
C TYR A 156 10.75 8.33 -20.88
N ALA A 157 10.04 7.21 -20.75
CA ALA A 157 9.69 6.63 -19.45
C ALA A 157 10.94 6.28 -18.63
N GLU A 158 12.00 5.77 -19.27
CA GLU A 158 13.27 5.47 -18.60
C GLU A 158 13.94 6.69 -17.98
N THR A 159 13.76 7.88 -18.58
CA THR A 159 14.23 9.16 -18.01
C THR A 159 13.48 9.56 -16.73
N LEU A 160 12.28 9.02 -16.53
CA LEU A 160 11.42 9.23 -15.36
C LEU A 160 11.61 8.14 -14.30
N ASN A 161 12.80 7.53 -14.24
CA ASN A 161 13.10 6.49 -13.25
C ASN A 161 12.26 5.19 -13.41
N LEU A 162 11.78 4.91 -14.64
CA LEU A 162 11.08 3.66 -14.95
C LEU A 162 11.99 2.63 -15.63
N GLU A 163 11.63 1.36 -15.49
CA GLU A 163 12.16 0.20 -16.20
C GLU A 163 10.98 -0.59 -16.80
N LEU A 164 11.04 -0.90 -18.09
CA LEU A 164 10.00 -1.68 -18.75
C LEU A 164 10.05 -3.15 -18.27
N ILE A 165 8.96 -3.63 -17.66
CA ILE A 165 8.78 -5.05 -17.32
C ILE A 165 8.31 -5.82 -18.56
N GLU A 166 7.22 -5.35 -19.16
CA GLU A 166 6.64 -5.95 -20.36
C GLU A 166 5.84 -4.94 -21.17
N SER A 167 5.65 -5.24 -22.45
CA SER A 167 4.72 -4.52 -23.32
C SER A 167 3.84 -5.52 -24.05
N ASN A 168 2.53 -5.36 -23.93
CA ASN A 168 1.52 -6.24 -24.53
C ASN A 168 0.35 -5.40 -25.07
N TYR A 169 -0.07 -5.66 -26.31
CA TYR A 169 -1.22 -4.99 -26.94
C TYR A 169 -1.16 -3.45 -26.85
N SER A 170 0.02 -2.87 -27.10
CA SER A 170 0.29 -1.42 -26.99
C SER A 170 0.07 -0.84 -25.58
N THR A 171 0.07 -1.69 -24.56
CA THR A 171 0.11 -1.29 -23.15
C THR A 171 1.50 -1.62 -22.63
N GLN A 172 2.12 -0.67 -21.95
CA GLN A 172 3.42 -0.84 -21.33
C GLN A 172 3.25 -0.93 -19.81
N HIS A 173 3.94 -1.90 -19.22
CA HIS A 173 4.01 -2.09 -17.78
C HIS A 173 5.43 -1.80 -17.32
N PHE A 174 5.56 -0.79 -16.47
CA PHE A 174 6.83 -0.33 -15.92
C PHE A 174 6.93 -0.58 -14.43
N LYS A 175 8.16 -0.79 -13.96
CA LYS A 175 8.56 -0.70 -12.55
C LYS A 175 9.28 0.62 -12.31
N VAL A 176 9.13 1.19 -11.12
CA VAL A 176 10.04 2.24 -10.62
C VAL A 176 11.37 1.59 -10.23
N LYS A 177 12.50 2.11 -10.74
CA LYS A 177 13.83 1.55 -10.46
C LYS A 177 14.26 1.85 -9.02
N ASP A 178 14.24 3.13 -8.67
CA ASP A 178 14.64 3.63 -7.37
C ASP A 178 13.45 4.27 -6.65
N VAL A 179 12.94 3.61 -5.60
CA VAL A 179 11.84 4.13 -4.79
C VAL A 179 12.44 4.84 -3.58
N GLU A 180 12.21 6.16 -3.44
CA GLU A 180 12.77 6.96 -2.34
C GLU A 180 11.70 7.27 -1.28
N THR A 181 10.59 7.85 -1.72
CA THR A 181 9.48 8.32 -0.87
C THR A 181 8.33 7.33 -0.78
N GLY A 182 8.22 6.40 -1.73
CA GLY A 182 7.10 5.46 -1.85
C GLY A 182 5.93 5.99 -2.67
N PHE A 183 5.98 7.23 -3.15
CA PHE A 183 4.92 7.87 -3.95
C PHE A 183 5.25 7.97 -5.45
N GLU A 184 6.44 7.56 -5.86
CA GLU A 184 6.98 7.79 -7.21
C GLU A 184 6.06 7.25 -8.31
N ALA A 185 5.52 6.04 -8.15
CA ALA A 185 4.64 5.45 -9.17
C ALA A 185 3.38 6.30 -9.41
N LEU A 186 2.84 6.92 -8.36
CA LEU A 186 1.69 7.82 -8.45
C LEU A 186 2.07 9.13 -9.15
N GLU A 187 3.19 9.72 -8.74
CA GLU A 187 3.69 11.00 -9.27
C GLU A 187 4.08 10.87 -10.76
N ILE A 188 4.86 9.85 -11.10
CA ILE A 188 5.31 9.56 -12.47
C ILE A 188 4.10 9.26 -13.37
N ALA A 189 3.11 8.50 -12.90
CA ALA A 189 1.92 8.22 -13.70
C ALA A 189 1.14 9.50 -14.03
N ASN A 190 1.01 10.42 -13.06
CA ASN A 190 0.39 11.72 -13.30
C ASN A 190 1.21 12.57 -14.27
N GLU A 191 2.54 12.61 -14.11
CA GLU A 191 3.43 13.35 -15.02
C GLU A 191 3.30 12.83 -16.47
N ILE A 192 3.28 11.50 -16.66
CA ILE A 192 3.10 10.89 -17.98
C ILE A 192 1.74 11.26 -18.55
N TYR A 193 0.66 11.16 -17.77
CA TYR A 193 -0.69 11.53 -18.23
C TYR A 193 -0.74 13.00 -18.64
N GLU A 194 -0.25 13.90 -17.79
CA GLU A 194 -0.28 15.35 -17.99
C GLU A 194 0.64 15.83 -19.13
N SER A 195 1.69 15.06 -19.45
CA SER A 195 2.54 15.32 -20.62
C SER A 195 1.79 15.18 -21.94
N GLY A 196 0.66 14.48 -21.95
CA GLY A 196 -0.12 14.16 -23.14
C GLY A 196 0.61 13.23 -24.12
N LYS A 197 1.67 12.54 -23.70
CA LYS A 197 2.36 11.50 -24.49
C LYS A 197 1.72 10.13 -24.38
N ALA A 198 0.79 9.96 -23.44
CA ALA A 198 0.04 8.73 -23.24
C ALA A 198 -1.47 8.96 -23.40
N GLN A 199 -2.17 7.99 -23.99
CA GLN A 199 -3.64 7.95 -24.00
C GLN A 199 -4.18 7.74 -22.59
N TYR A 200 -3.48 6.92 -21.80
CA TYR A 200 -3.68 6.78 -20.37
C TYR A 200 -2.36 6.44 -19.69
N SER A 201 -2.24 6.85 -18.42
CA SER A 201 -1.20 6.41 -17.50
C SER A 201 -1.83 6.33 -16.11
N HIS A 202 -1.61 5.23 -15.42
CA HIS A 202 -2.09 5.04 -14.07
C HIS A 202 -1.07 4.25 -13.24
N PRO A 203 -0.95 4.56 -11.94
CA PRO A 203 -0.23 3.68 -11.03
C PRO A 203 -0.95 2.33 -10.93
N ASN A 204 -0.19 1.28 -10.65
CA ASN A 204 -0.75 -0.04 -10.38
C ASN A 204 -1.12 -0.17 -8.89
N PHE A 205 -2.26 -0.80 -8.61
CA PHE A 205 -2.76 -0.98 -7.25
C PHE A 205 -3.20 -2.42 -7.00
N ILE A 206 -3.04 -2.89 -5.76
CA ILE A 206 -3.82 -4.03 -5.25
C ILE A 206 -5.02 -3.44 -4.50
N ALA A 207 -6.22 -3.74 -4.97
CA ALA A 207 -7.45 -3.30 -4.33
C ALA A 207 -8.00 -4.42 -3.43
N HIS A 208 -8.26 -4.08 -2.17
CA HIS A 208 -9.13 -4.86 -1.29
C HIS A 208 -10.50 -4.18 -1.27
N MET A 209 -11.55 -4.91 -1.64
CA MET A 209 -12.93 -4.41 -1.64
C MET A 209 -13.81 -5.39 -0.90
N THR A 210 -14.64 -4.88 0.01
CA THR A 210 -15.69 -5.67 0.66
C THR A 210 -16.97 -5.52 -0.16
N LEU A 211 -17.44 -6.60 -0.77
CA LEU A 211 -18.72 -6.61 -1.49
C LEU A 211 -19.85 -6.78 -0.47
N PHE A 212 -20.70 -5.76 -0.33
CA PHE A 212 -21.93 -5.80 0.47
C PHE A 212 -23.10 -6.43 -0.30
#